data_AF-A0A2E7SHB5-F1
#
_entry.id   AF-A0A2E7SHB5-F1
#
_cell.length_a   1.000
_cell.length_b   1.000
_cell.length_c   1.000
_cell.angle_alpha   90.00
_cell.angle_beta   90.00
_cell.angle_gamma   90.00
#
_symmetry.space_group_name_H-M   'P 1'
#
loop_
_entity.id
_entity.type
_entity.pdbx_description
1 polymer ?
#
loop_
_entity_poly.entity_id
_entity_poly.type
_entity_poly.pdbx_seq_one_letter_code
_entity_poly.pdbx_strand_id
1 'polypeptide(L)'
;MLEGTLKDWKDWYSENRSEEHKVVNDIEEKIHDDLVLVRLWIAQDGKAPKGAIKYQSKVWKNKNSKGTNPAKNLVIITASGQPPLILTNKNSPLVNKSGKVAKGKKNDGNAPTSRYLSKPYQWRCRDCGDQFDSNVAEIHCTRQPRQLSKVSDDSKKWFDKFLNGIEWEFVPHHTISKGQIGVIDNPIADGIAEEAGRELEKILNRVEMKPPEVFELYNYKTRYLRVSDLKDYRKFKQVISKIAEWRKLKIRPIRSAPVGVIEIGHAFDEFLSSNFKNISSDDWSSGERIWFECKELGVTVSGTPDLSFQGIPVETKTLKLFPFEVEDENQQSIFRYKWKTNYCKQVALYLQGCEMDWMLLLLISRESGKFTLVPVNDEAMEKMRADWNEWANNKEHSTKLEEYRKLISEEEVAS
;
A
#
# COMPACT_ATOMS: atom_id res chain seq x y z
N MET A 1 4.32 -34.85 -0.89
CA MET A 1 5.68 -35.10 -0.38
C MET A 1 6.23 -33.79 0.18
N LEU A 2 6.84 -33.74 1.38
CA LEU A 2 7.43 -32.54 2.01
C LEU A 2 8.97 -32.57 2.03
N GLU A 3 9.53 -33.77 2.19
CA GLU A 3 10.95 -34.10 2.21
C GLU A 3 11.10 -35.40 1.39
N GLY A 4 12.22 -35.55 0.68
CA GLY A 4 12.51 -36.69 -0.19
C GLY A 4 13.93 -36.60 -0.73
N THR A 5 14.48 -37.69 -1.24
CA THR A 5 15.78 -37.67 -1.92
C THR A 5 15.69 -36.89 -3.24
N LEU A 6 16.81 -36.42 -3.77
CA LEU A 6 16.81 -35.76 -5.08
C LEU A 6 16.26 -36.69 -6.17
N LYS A 7 16.51 -38.00 -6.07
CA LYS A 7 15.88 -39.01 -6.93
C LYS A 7 14.36 -38.97 -6.83
N ASP A 8 13.81 -39.05 -5.62
CA ASP A 8 12.35 -39.00 -5.41
C ASP A 8 11.73 -37.72 -5.98
N TRP A 9 12.45 -36.59 -5.89
CA TRP A 9 11.98 -35.33 -6.45
C TRP A 9 12.07 -35.25 -7.97
N LYS A 10 13.08 -35.86 -8.59
CA LYS A 10 13.17 -36.01 -10.05
C LYS A 10 12.02 -36.88 -10.55
N ASP A 11 11.79 -38.02 -9.91
CA ASP A 11 10.70 -38.94 -10.25
C ASP A 11 9.34 -38.23 -10.11
N TRP A 12 9.11 -37.54 -8.99
CA TRP A 12 7.90 -36.73 -8.79
C TRP A 12 7.74 -35.64 -9.88
N TYR A 13 8.83 -34.96 -10.26
CA TYR A 13 8.78 -33.92 -11.29
C TYR A 13 8.47 -34.49 -12.68
N SER A 14 9.04 -35.65 -13.01
CA SER A 14 8.76 -36.39 -14.25
C SER A 14 7.29 -36.78 -14.34
N GLU A 15 6.74 -37.36 -13.28
CA GLU A 15 5.34 -37.80 -13.22
C GLU A 15 4.32 -36.64 -13.25
N ASN A 16 4.67 -35.49 -12.68
CA ASN A 16 3.70 -34.40 -12.46
C ASN A 16 3.87 -33.20 -13.40
N ARG A 17 5.02 -33.06 -14.09
CA ARG A 17 5.33 -31.86 -14.88
C ARG A 17 6.01 -32.16 -16.22
N SER A 18 7.14 -32.86 -16.22
CA SER A 18 7.90 -33.15 -17.46
C SER A 18 8.97 -34.20 -17.23
N GLU A 19 8.98 -35.25 -18.04
CA GLU A 19 10.04 -36.28 -18.07
C GLU A 19 11.42 -35.66 -18.36
N GLU A 20 11.48 -34.72 -19.32
CA GLU A 20 12.68 -33.95 -19.60
C GLU A 20 12.82 -32.79 -18.63
N HIS A 21 13.84 -32.84 -17.77
CA HIS A 21 14.12 -31.80 -16.78
C HIS A 21 15.61 -31.67 -16.50
N LYS A 22 16.00 -30.55 -15.90
CA LYS A 22 17.36 -30.32 -15.40
C LYS A 22 17.34 -29.86 -13.96
N VAL A 23 18.43 -30.16 -13.25
CA VAL A 23 18.66 -29.72 -11.87
C VAL A 23 19.69 -28.61 -11.88
N VAL A 24 19.34 -27.46 -11.31
CA VAL A 24 20.25 -26.33 -11.09
C VAL A 24 20.27 -25.98 -9.61
N ASN A 25 21.43 -25.64 -9.06
CA ASN A 25 21.57 -25.44 -7.61
C ASN A 25 22.58 -24.34 -7.27
N ASP A 26 22.46 -23.81 -6.06
CA ASP A 26 23.40 -22.87 -5.44
C ASP A 26 23.50 -23.22 -3.94
N ILE A 27 23.85 -24.47 -3.66
CA ILE A 27 24.11 -25.01 -2.32
C ILE A 27 25.59 -25.38 -2.19
N GLU A 28 26.09 -25.45 -0.95
CA GLU A 28 27.48 -25.85 -0.67
C GLU A 28 27.67 -27.38 -0.71
N GLU A 29 26.62 -28.15 -0.42
CA GLU A 29 26.66 -29.61 -0.46
C GLU A 29 26.70 -30.14 -1.91
N LYS A 30 27.45 -31.22 -2.14
CA LYS A 30 27.54 -31.85 -3.45
C LYS A 30 26.20 -32.49 -3.82
N ILE A 31 25.70 -32.17 -5.02
CA ILE A 31 24.47 -32.76 -5.54
C ILE A 31 24.71 -34.22 -5.96
N HIS A 32 23.92 -35.12 -5.37
CA HIS A 32 23.80 -36.52 -5.78
C HIS A 32 22.36 -37.00 -5.50
N ASP A 33 21.96 -38.11 -6.11
CA ASP A 33 20.57 -38.59 -6.10
C ASP A 33 20.03 -38.92 -4.70
N ASP A 34 20.89 -39.38 -3.78
CA ASP A 34 20.51 -39.70 -2.40
C ASP A 34 20.43 -38.46 -1.48
N LEU A 35 20.66 -37.26 -2.01
CA LEU A 35 20.65 -36.04 -1.21
C LEU A 35 19.22 -35.75 -0.75
N VAL A 36 18.99 -35.72 0.56
CA VAL A 36 17.66 -35.45 1.13
C VAL A 36 17.37 -33.96 1.10
N LEU A 37 16.31 -33.60 0.40
CA LEU A 37 15.89 -32.23 0.14
C LEU A 37 14.47 -31.99 0.65
N VAL A 38 14.25 -30.79 1.18
CA VAL A 38 12.94 -30.32 1.64
C VAL A 38 12.35 -29.42 0.56
N ARG A 39 11.08 -29.67 0.22
CA ARG A 39 10.37 -28.85 -0.76
C ARG A 39 9.93 -27.53 -0.15
N LEU A 40 10.10 -26.48 -0.93
CA LEU A 40 9.69 -25.11 -0.63
C LEU A 40 8.48 -24.75 -1.49
N TRP A 41 7.38 -24.34 -0.85
CA TRP A 41 6.13 -24.01 -1.54
C TRP A 41 6.13 -22.57 -1.97
N ILE A 42 5.95 -22.35 -3.28
CA ILE A 42 5.70 -21.04 -3.86
C ILE A 42 4.23 -20.87 -4.23
N ALA A 43 3.82 -19.64 -4.51
CA ALA A 43 2.45 -19.34 -4.91
C ALA A 43 1.99 -20.13 -6.15
N GLN A 44 2.92 -20.49 -7.04
CA GLN A 44 2.66 -21.28 -8.25
C GLN A 44 2.33 -22.76 -7.93
N ASP A 45 2.67 -23.26 -6.74
CA ASP A 45 2.32 -24.62 -6.30
C ASP A 45 0.88 -24.73 -5.76
N GLY A 46 0.13 -23.63 -5.72
CA GLY A 46 -1.23 -23.60 -5.19
C GLY A 46 -1.28 -23.69 -3.65
N LYS A 47 -2.29 -24.39 -3.12
CA LYS A 47 -2.53 -24.47 -1.67
C LYS A 47 -1.51 -25.40 -1.01
N ALA A 48 -0.62 -24.84 -0.20
CA ALA A 48 0.40 -25.60 0.51
C ALA A 48 -0.21 -26.56 1.56
N PRO A 49 0.28 -27.81 1.68
CA PRO A 49 -0.15 -28.76 2.70
C PRO A 49 0.29 -28.33 4.11
N LYS A 50 -0.35 -28.90 5.14
CA LYS A 50 -0.02 -28.60 6.54
C LYS A 50 1.43 -29.00 6.85
N GLY A 51 2.22 -28.06 7.37
CA GLY A 51 3.65 -28.28 7.66
C GLY A 51 4.59 -27.94 6.48
N ALA A 52 4.07 -27.54 5.33
CA ALA A 52 4.89 -27.08 4.21
C ALA A 52 5.60 -25.75 4.54
N ILE A 53 6.85 -25.65 4.09
CA ILE A 53 7.66 -24.45 4.24
C ILE A 53 7.38 -23.54 3.06
N LYS A 54 6.83 -22.35 3.33
CA LYS A 54 6.53 -21.37 2.28
C LYS A 54 7.78 -20.58 1.91
N TYR A 55 8.01 -20.41 0.61
CA TYR A 55 9.09 -19.60 0.07
C TYR A 55 8.52 -18.42 -0.71
N GLN A 56 8.88 -17.20 -0.29
CA GLN A 56 8.36 -15.94 -0.85
C GLN A 56 9.47 -15.05 -1.42
N SER A 57 10.69 -15.58 -1.51
CA SER A 57 11.87 -14.85 -1.98
C SER A 57 12.13 -15.09 -3.47
N LYS A 58 13.07 -14.34 -4.04
CA LYS A 58 13.50 -14.52 -5.44
C LYS A 58 14.11 -15.91 -5.64
N VAL A 59 13.60 -16.63 -6.63
CA VAL A 59 14.04 -17.99 -6.98
C VAL A 59 15.37 -18.00 -7.74
N TRP A 60 15.61 -16.96 -8.55
CA TRP A 60 16.79 -16.81 -9.41
C TRP A 60 17.62 -15.61 -8.93
N LYS A 61 18.96 -15.68 -9.06
CA LYS A 61 19.87 -14.58 -8.66
C LYS A 61 19.50 -13.26 -9.34
N ASN A 62 19.17 -13.29 -10.63
CA ASN A 62 18.67 -12.15 -11.38
C ASN A 62 17.67 -12.59 -12.47
N LYS A 63 17.08 -11.64 -13.19
CA LYS A 63 16.06 -11.93 -14.22
C LYS A 63 16.63 -12.73 -15.41
N ASN A 64 17.90 -12.50 -15.74
CA ASN A 64 18.59 -13.13 -16.88
C ASN A 64 19.09 -14.55 -16.56
N SER A 65 19.06 -14.96 -15.29
CA SER A 65 19.52 -16.28 -14.85
C SER A 65 18.39 -17.29 -14.64
N LYS A 66 17.20 -17.02 -15.18
CA LYS A 66 16.05 -17.90 -15.08
C LYS A 66 16.36 -19.25 -15.72
N GLY A 67 16.31 -20.32 -14.93
CA GLY A 67 16.62 -21.66 -15.39
C GLY A 67 18.11 -22.01 -15.41
N THR A 68 19.00 -21.13 -14.93
CA THR A 68 20.46 -21.38 -14.89
C THR A 68 21.07 -21.14 -13.51
N ASN A 69 20.91 -19.95 -12.93
CA ASN A 69 21.53 -19.62 -11.63
C ASN A 69 20.46 -19.36 -10.56
N PRO A 70 20.17 -20.33 -9.69
CA PRO A 70 19.22 -20.18 -8.61
C PRO A 70 19.79 -19.30 -7.48
N ALA A 71 18.90 -18.77 -6.64
CA ALA A 71 19.29 -18.03 -5.44
C ALA A 71 19.96 -18.95 -4.39
N LYS A 72 20.74 -18.36 -3.49
CA LYS A 72 21.54 -19.10 -2.49
C LYS A 72 20.68 -20.05 -1.66
N ASN A 73 21.23 -21.23 -1.41
CA ASN A 73 20.65 -22.36 -0.67
C ASN A 73 19.46 -23.05 -1.37
N LEU A 74 19.30 -22.88 -2.68
CA LEU A 74 18.25 -23.55 -3.45
C LEU A 74 18.79 -24.65 -4.35
N VAL A 75 18.00 -25.71 -4.47
CA VAL A 75 18.08 -26.71 -5.54
C VAL A 75 16.77 -26.63 -6.31
N ILE A 76 16.84 -26.54 -7.64
CA ILE A 76 15.66 -26.35 -8.49
C ILE A 76 15.64 -27.41 -9.58
N ILE A 77 14.53 -28.13 -9.68
CA ILE A 77 14.21 -28.95 -10.84
C ILE A 77 13.34 -28.10 -11.78
N THR A 78 13.76 -27.97 -13.03
CA THR A 78 13.09 -27.09 -14.01
C THR A 78 13.08 -27.72 -15.40
N ALA A 79 12.05 -27.40 -16.18
CA ALA A 79 11.91 -27.77 -17.58
C ALA A 79 11.35 -26.58 -18.38
N SER A 80 11.50 -26.59 -19.70
CA SER A 80 10.95 -25.53 -20.55
C SER A 80 9.42 -25.51 -20.43
N GLY A 81 8.82 -24.31 -20.29
CA GLY A 81 7.37 -24.15 -20.19
C GLY A 81 6.71 -24.62 -18.89
N GLN A 82 7.43 -25.33 -18.00
CA GLN A 82 6.87 -25.88 -16.77
C GLN A 82 7.23 -25.05 -15.53
N PRO A 83 6.36 -25.03 -14.50
CA PRO A 83 6.69 -24.41 -13.22
C PRO A 83 7.90 -25.12 -12.55
N PRO A 84 8.86 -24.39 -11.97
CA PRO A 84 10.00 -24.99 -11.29
C PRO A 84 9.59 -25.64 -9.97
N LEU A 85 10.27 -26.72 -9.58
CA LEU A 85 10.16 -27.33 -8.25
C LEU A 85 11.32 -26.83 -7.41
N ILE A 86 11.00 -26.17 -6.30
CA ILE A 86 12.00 -25.53 -5.45
C ILE A 86 12.24 -26.39 -4.21
N LEU A 87 13.51 -26.70 -3.99
CA LEU A 87 14.00 -27.55 -2.93
C LEU A 87 15.14 -26.84 -2.20
N THR A 88 15.45 -27.30 -0.99
CA THR A 88 16.58 -26.84 -0.19
C THR A 88 17.08 -27.95 0.72
N ASN A 89 18.31 -27.85 1.21
CA ASN A 89 18.86 -28.83 2.14
C ASN A 89 18.14 -28.76 3.48
N LYS A 90 18.06 -29.89 4.18
CA LYS A 90 17.45 -29.97 5.52
C LYS A 90 18.09 -29.04 6.54
N ASN A 91 19.40 -28.84 6.44
CA ASN A 91 20.17 -27.97 7.31
C ASN A 91 20.17 -26.50 6.87
N SER A 92 19.49 -26.18 5.77
CA SER A 92 19.41 -24.83 5.24
C SER A 92 18.75 -23.88 6.25
N PRO A 93 19.22 -22.62 6.34
CA PRO A 93 18.54 -21.56 7.08
C PRO A 93 17.08 -21.34 6.64
N LEU A 94 16.70 -21.86 5.47
CA LEU A 94 15.34 -21.83 4.93
C LEU A 94 14.42 -22.86 5.60
N VAL A 95 14.96 -23.94 6.17
CA VAL A 95 14.21 -25.02 6.85
C VAL A 95 14.14 -24.78 8.36
N ASN A 96 15.23 -24.32 8.97
CA ASN A 96 15.34 -24.13 10.42
C ASN A 96 14.51 -22.96 11.00
N LYS A 97 13.69 -22.29 10.18
CA LYS A 97 12.70 -21.28 10.62
C LYS A 97 11.37 -21.88 11.08
N SER A 98 11.18 -23.21 11.04
CA SER A 98 9.93 -23.89 11.41
C SER A 98 10.06 -24.85 12.60
N GLY A 99 10.35 -24.32 13.79
CA GLY A 99 10.31 -25.05 15.07
C GLY A 99 9.58 -24.24 16.15
N LYS A 100 8.72 -24.91 16.93
CA LYS A 100 7.70 -24.35 17.82
C LYS A 100 8.20 -23.35 18.88
N VAL A 101 7.30 -22.41 19.16
CA VAL A 101 7.24 -21.48 20.29
C VAL A 101 7.61 -22.13 21.63
N ALA A 102 8.75 -21.73 22.20
CA ALA A 102 8.97 -21.71 23.65
C ALA A 102 9.64 -20.37 23.98
N LYS A 103 9.13 -19.70 25.03
CA LYS A 103 9.55 -18.37 25.47
C LYS A 103 11.06 -18.33 25.77
N GLY A 104 11.78 -17.36 25.20
CA GLY A 104 13.07 -16.91 25.74
C GLY A 104 14.14 -16.50 24.72
N LYS A 105 14.37 -15.18 24.64
CA LYS A 105 15.53 -14.43 24.12
C LYS A 105 15.87 -14.49 22.61
N LYS A 106 15.77 -13.30 22.02
CA LYS A 106 16.30 -12.87 20.70
C LYS A 106 17.82 -12.92 20.65
N ASN A 107 18.35 -13.12 19.43
CA ASN A 107 19.37 -12.33 18.70
C ASN A 107 19.73 -13.19 17.45
N ASP A 108 19.73 -12.81 16.17
CA ASP A 108 19.52 -11.61 15.33
C ASP A 108 19.01 -12.15 13.95
N GLY A 109 18.34 -11.47 13.03
CA GLY A 109 18.05 -10.05 12.84
C GLY A 109 17.00 -9.86 11.72
N ASN A 110 15.87 -10.57 11.78
CA ASN A 110 14.67 -10.10 11.11
C ASN A 110 13.82 -9.37 12.14
N ALA A 111 13.77 -8.04 12.03
CA ALA A 111 12.83 -7.24 12.79
C ALA A 111 11.42 -7.85 12.65
N PRO A 112 10.64 -7.95 13.74
CA PRO A 112 9.25 -8.39 13.64
C PRO A 112 8.53 -7.56 12.57
N THR A 113 7.61 -8.13 11.81
CA THR A 113 6.84 -7.38 10.78
C THR A 113 5.60 -6.71 11.37
N SER A 114 5.21 -7.11 12.57
CA SER A 114 4.12 -6.53 13.33
C SER A 114 4.35 -6.74 14.83
N ARG A 115 3.70 -5.90 15.64
CA ARG A 115 3.68 -5.99 17.10
C ARG A 115 2.25 -6.21 17.58
N TYR A 116 2.06 -7.04 18.59
CA TYR A 116 0.73 -7.26 19.18
C TYR A 116 0.28 -6.02 19.96
N LEU A 117 -1.01 -5.74 19.90
CA LEU A 117 -1.68 -4.68 20.65
C LEU A 117 -2.35 -5.28 21.88
N SER A 118 -2.06 -4.71 23.05
CA SER A 118 -2.70 -5.04 24.31
C SER A 118 -4.00 -4.28 24.48
N LYS A 119 -4.90 -4.83 25.30
CA LYS A 119 -6.10 -4.14 25.78
C LYS A 119 -5.75 -3.23 26.98
N PRO A 120 -6.54 -2.15 27.21
CA PRO A 120 -7.58 -1.63 26.33
C PRO A 120 -6.97 -1.08 25.02
N TYR A 121 -7.76 -1.06 23.94
CA TYR A 121 -7.32 -0.50 22.67
C TYR A 121 -7.65 0.99 22.60
N GLN A 122 -6.79 1.76 21.95
CA GLN A 122 -6.99 3.18 21.75
C GLN A 122 -7.78 3.43 20.46
N TRP A 123 -8.70 4.37 20.50
CA TRP A 123 -9.61 4.72 19.41
C TRP A 123 -9.66 6.24 19.21
N ARG A 124 -10.00 6.68 18.00
CA ARG A 124 -10.21 8.08 17.62
C ARG A 124 -11.55 8.24 16.91
N CYS A 125 -12.39 9.16 17.37
CA CYS A 125 -13.60 9.54 16.65
C CYS A 125 -13.25 10.17 15.30
N ARG A 126 -13.96 9.79 14.24
CA ARG A 126 -13.74 10.34 12.89
C ARG A 126 -14.30 11.74 12.70
N ASP A 127 -15.27 12.12 13.52
CA ASP A 127 -16.03 13.36 13.34
C ASP A 127 -15.43 14.49 14.20
N CYS A 128 -15.21 14.26 15.50
CA CYS A 128 -14.64 15.27 16.41
C CYS A 128 -13.13 15.10 16.73
N GLY A 129 -12.53 13.95 16.40
CA GLY A 129 -11.12 13.68 16.71
C GLY A 129 -10.84 13.21 18.15
N ASP A 130 -11.85 13.15 19.02
CA ASP A 130 -11.68 12.69 20.41
C ASP A 130 -11.08 11.29 20.48
N GLN A 131 -10.14 11.11 21.40
CA GLN A 131 -9.46 9.84 21.63
C GLN A 131 -9.92 9.19 22.93
N PHE A 132 -10.12 7.87 22.92
CA PHE A 132 -10.58 7.12 24.08
C PHE A 132 -10.09 5.66 24.05
N ASP A 133 -10.13 5.01 25.22
CA ASP A 133 -9.73 3.62 25.39
C ASP A 133 -10.95 2.71 25.54
N SER A 134 -11.03 1.64 24.73
CA SER A 134 -12.05 0.59 24.89
C SER A 134 -11.56 -0.77 24.39
N ASN A 135 -12.15 -1.83 24.94
CA ASN A 135 -11.91 -3.21 24.51
C ASN A 135 -12.59 -3.55 23.17
N VAL A 136 -13.57 -2.74 22.74
CA VAL A 136 -14.37 -2.93 21.53
C VAL A 136 -14.52 -1.61 20.78
N ALA A 137 -14.92 -1.67 19.51
CA ALA A 137 -15.22 -0.47 18.74
C ALA A 137 -16.60 0.05 19.14
N GLU A 138 -16.64 1.15 19.88
CA GLU A 138 -17.88 1.84 20.29
C GLU A 138 -18.15 3.01 19.33
N ILE A 139 -19.39 3.18 18.90
CA ILE A 139 -19.77 4.30 18.03
C ILE A 139 -19.59 5.60 18.82
N HIS A 140 -18.91 6.57 18.21
CA HIS A 140 -18.73 7.90 18.77
C HIS A 140 -19.23 8.94 17.75
N CYS A 141 -19.94 9.96 18.21
CA CYS A 141 -20.73 10.85 17.35
C CYS A 141 -21.67 10.01 16.47
N THR A 142 -21.40 9.92 15.16
CA THR A 142 -22.27 9.23 14.21
C THR A 142 -21.66 7.95 13.62
N ARG A 143 -20.37 7.69 13.88
CA ARG A 143 -19.59 6.70 13.12
C ARG A 143 -18.71 5.84 14.00
N GLN A 144 -18.29 4.71 13.42
CA GLN A 144 -17.29 3.85 14.05
C GLN A 144 -15.92 4.54 14.06
N PRO A 145 -15.25 4.57 15.22
CA PRO A 145 -13.95 5.20 15.37
C PRO A 145 -12.86 4.47 14.58
N ARG A 146 -11.71 5.10 14.48
CA ARG A 146 -10.46 4.51 13.96
C ARG A 146 -9.69 3.94 15.14
N GLN A 147 -9.13 2.74 14.98
CA GLN A 147 -8.26 2.19 16.01
C GLN A 147 -6.87 2.78 15.84
N LEU A 148 -6.24 3.16 16.95
CA LEU A 148 -4.91 3.74 16.99
C LEU A 148 -3.87 2.72 17.42
N SER A 149 -2.63 3.02 17.09
CA SER A 149 -1.44 2.32 17.56
C SER A 149 -0.36 3.34 17.89
N LYS A 150 0.31 3.19 19.04
CA LYS A 150 1.50 3.99 19.36
C LYS A 150 2.59 3.85 18.30
N VAL A 151 3.38 4.88 18.07
CA VAL A 151 4.59 4.76 17.26
C VAL A 151 5.67 4.03 18.07
N SER A 152 6.32 3.04 17.47
CA SER A 152 7.42 2.29 18.10
C SER A 152 8.66 3.15 18.33
N ASP A 153 9.50 2.75 19.29
CA ASP A 153 10.73 3.49 19.61
C ASP A 153 11.71 3.57 18.42
N ASP A 154 11.75 2.54 17.57
CA ASP A 154 12.58 2.54 16.36
C ASP A 154 12.06 3.57 15.33
N SER A 155 10.75 3.64 15.15
CA SER A 155 10.12 4.65 14.29
C SER A 155 10.27 6.06 14.87
N LYS A 156 10.19 6.24 16.19
CA LYS A 156 10.48 7.52 16.85
C LYS A 156 11.90 8.00 16.59
N LYS A 157 12.90 7.13 16.79
CA LYS A 157 14.31 7.44 16.45
C LYS A 157 14.50 7.81 14.98
N TRP A 158 13.77 7.14 14.08
CA TRP A 158 13.78 7.49 12.67
C TRP A 158 13.22 8.90 12.44
N PHE A 159 12.08 9.25 13.06
CA PHE A 159 11.52 10.59 12.99
C PHE A 159 12.45 11.64 13.59
N ASP A 160 13.04 11.39 14.75
CA ASP A 160 13.98 12.32 15.39
C ASP A 160 15.19 12.57 14.47
N LYS A 161 15.72 11.53 13.83
CA LYS A 161 16.81 11.68 12.85
C LYS A 161 16.36 12.47 11.62
N PHE A 162 15.16 12.18 11.11
CA PHE A 162 14.58 12.90 9.98
C PHE A 162 14.40 14.38 10.31
N LEU A 163 13.66 14.72 11.36
CA LEU A 163 13.36 16.10 11.75
C LEU A 163 14.61 16.92 12.08
N ASN A 164 15.63 16.32 12.71
CA ASN A 164 16.88 17.01 13.00
C ASN A 164 17.78 17.20 11.77
N GLY A 165 17.56 16.44 10.70
CA GLY A 165 18.42 16.38 9.53
C GLY A 165 17.82 17.00 8.28
N ILE A 166 16.55 17.42 8.29
CA ILE A 166 15.90 18.02 7.14
C ILE A 166 15.79 19.54 7.25
N GLU A 167 15.95 20.18 6.10
CA GLU A 167 15.40 21.50 5.81
C GLU A 167 14.38 21.26 4.68
N TRP A 168 13.16 21.74 4.86
CA TRP A 168 12.14 21.56 3.83
C TRP A 168 12.50 22.42 2.62
N GLU A 169 12.55 21.82 1.44
CA GLU A 169 12.98 22.50 0.22
C GLU A 169 11.92 22.33 -0.86
N PHE A 170 11.37 23.44 -1.35
CA PHE A 170 10.48 23.43 -2.50
C PHE A 170 11.29 23.32 -3.80
N VAL A 171 10.88 22.39 -4.65
CA VAL A 171 11.46 22.20 -5.99
C VAL A 171 10.37 22.42 -7.05
N PRO A 172 10.63 23.22 -8.10
CA PRO A 172 9.70 23.41 -9.21
C PRO A 172 9.31 22.09 -9.90
N HIS A 173 8.01 21.89 -10.12
CA HIS A 173 7.48 20.59 -10.54
C HIS A 173 7.97 20.11 -11.91
N HIS A 174 8.30 21.01 -12.84
CA HIS A 174 8.76 20.66 -14.19
C HIS A 174 9.96 19.70 -14.22
N THR A 175 10.80 19.75 -13.19
CA THR A 175 11.95 18.84 -13.03
C THR A 175 11.52 17.39 -12.72
N ILE A 176 10.28 17.18 -12.26
CA ILE A 176 9.74 15.91 -11.75
C ILE A 176 8.57 15.42 -12.61
N SER A 177 7.67 16.31 -13.03
CA SER A 177 6.34 15.98 -13.54
C SER A 177 6.25 15.95 -15.08
N LYS A 178 7.29 16.40 -15.79
CA LYS A 178 7.26 16.49 -17.26
C LYS A 178 6.93 15.14 -17.91
N GLY A 179 5.94 15.15 -18.81
CA GLY A 179 5.50 13.97 -19.57
C GLY A 179 4.66 12.97 -18.77
N GLN A 180 4.24 13.31 -17.54
CA GLN A 180 3.26 12.51 -16.81
C GLN A 180 1.84 12.86 -17.26
N ILE A 181 0.97 11.85 -17.31
CA ILE A 181 -0.45 12.00 -17.66
C ILE A 181 -1.16 12.96 -16.70
N GLY A 182 -1.97 13.85 -17.23
CA GLY A 182 -2.79 14.81 -16.51
C GLY A 182 -2.04 16.01 -15.94
N VAL A 183 -0.72 16.11 -16.12
CA VAL A 183 0.03 17.31 -15.75
C VAL A 183 -0.35 18.43 -16.69
N ILE A 184 -0.68 19.58 -16.11
CA ILE A 184 -1.09 20.75 -16.86
C ILE A 184 0.15 21.56 -17.22
N ASP A 185 0.19 22.02 -18.47
CA ASP A 185 1.16 23.00 -18.96
C ASP A 185 0.40 24.32 -19.15
N ASN A 186 0.29 25.09 -18.05
CA ASN A 186 -0.48 26.33 -18.02
C ASN A 186 0.24 27.35 -17.11
N PRO A 187 0.68 28.50 -17.63
CA PRO A 187 1.44 29.49 -16.85
C PRO A 187 0.73 30.00 -15.59
N ILE A 188 -0.60 30.05 -15.58
CA ILE A 188 -1.38 30.48 -14.41
C ILE A 188 -1.36 29.38 -13.34
N ALA A 189 -1.65 28.13 -13.74
CA ALA A 189 -1.63 27.00 -12.80
C ALA A 189 -0.21 26.75 -12.24
N ASP A 190 0.81 26.91 -13.08
CA ASP A 190 2.21 26.79 -12.67
C ASP A 190 2.60 27.90 -11.69
N GLY A 191 2.17 29.15 -11.94
CA GLY A 191 2.38 30.27 -11.04
C GLY A 191 1.75 30.03 -9.66
N ILE A 192 0.52 29.51 -9.63
CA ILE A 192 -0.18 29.13 -8.39
C ILE A 192 0.56 28.00 -7.67
N ALA A 193 1.00 26.96 -8.40
CA ALA A 193 1.74 25.85 -7.80
C ALA A 193 3.09 26.30 -7.20
N GLU A 194 3.76 27.25 -7.86
CA GLU A 194 5.00 27.86 -7.37
C GLU A 194 4.77 28.74 -6.13
N GLU A 195 3.71 29.55 -6.13
CA GLU A 195 3.31 30.36 -4.97
C GLU A 195 3.00 29.47 -3.75
N ALA A 196 2.12 28.48 -3.93
CA ALA A 196 1.77 27.50 -2.92
C ALA A 196 3.03 26.80 -2.37
N GLY A 197 3.95 26.38 -3.25
CA GLY A 197 5.18 25.71 -2.86
C GLY A 197 6.10 26.56 -2.00
N ARG A 198 6.32 27.81 -2.41
CA ARG A 198 7.17 28.76 -1.68
C ARG A 198 6.56 29.18 -0.34
N GLU A 199 5.24 29.30 -0.27
CA GLU A 199 4.58 29.61 1.00
C GLU A 199 4.65 28.41 1.96
N LEU A 200 4.34 27.20 1.47
CA LEU A 200 4.42 25.98 2.27
C LEU A 200 5.85 25.74 2.77
N GLU A 201 6.88 26.00 1.96
CA GLU A 201 8.28 25.92 2.38
C GLU A 201 8.56 26.81 3.60
N LYS A 202 8.10 28.08 3.56
CA LYS A 202 8.25 29.02 4.68
C LYS A 202 7.52 28.53 5.92
N ILE A 203 6.32 27.97 5.76
CA ILE A 203 5.52 27.45 6.86
C ILE A 203 6.22 26.24 7.49
N LEU A 204 6.60 25.25 6.69
CA LEU A 204 7.21 24.00 7.16
C LEU A 204 8.56 24.23 7.86
N ASN A 205 9.33 25.24 7.45
CA ASN A 205 10.60 25.57 8.11
C ASN A 205 10.47 26.49 9.33
N ARG A 206 9.29 27.06 9.61
CA ARG A 206 9.04 27.91 10.80
C ARG A 206 8.35 27.17 11.93
N VAL A 207 7.60 26.12 11.62
CA VAL A 207 6.84 25.36 12.60
C VAL A 207 7.73 24.32 13.27
N GLU A 208 7.73 24.30 14.61
CA GLU A 208 8.35 23.22 15.37
C GLU A 208 7.57 21.92 15.16
N MET A 209 8.11 21.05 14.32
CA MET A 209 7.48 19.78 13.98
C MET A 209 7.78 18.73 15.04
N LYS A 210 6.73 18.02 15.51
CA LYS A 210 6.86 16.95 16.50
C LYS A 210 6.53 15.59 15.90
N PRO A 211 7.27 14.52 16.27
CA PRO A 211 6.89 13.17 15.89
C PRO A 211 5.49 12.83 16.42
N PRO A 212 4.68 12.11 15.65
CA PRO A 212 3.37 11.67 16.13
C PRO A 212 3.54 10.59 17.21
N GLU A 213 2.72 10.65 18.26
CA GLU A 213 2.75 9.64 19.33
C GLU A 213 2.04 8.34 18.94
N VAL A 214 1.03 8.47 18.07
CA VAL A 214 0.13 7.40 17.61
C VAL A 214 -0.09 7.52 16.11
N PHE A 215 -0.62 6.48 15.47
CA PHE A 215 -1.07 6.51 14.09
C PHE A 215 -2.33 5.66 13.91
N GLU A 216 -3.13 5.98 12.89
CA GLU A 216 -4.33 5.21 12.57
C GLU A 216 -4.01 3.85 11.93
N LEU A 217 -4.61 2.79 12.46
CA LEU A 217 -4.52 1.46 11.87
C LEU A 217 -5.45 1.34 10.65
N TYR A 218 -4.88 0.93 9.52
CA TYR A 218 -5.66 0.65 8.34
C TYR A 218 -6.59 -0.56 8.54
N ASN A 219 -7.90 -0.33 8.44
CA ASN A 219 -8.90 -1.38 8.38
C ASN A 219 -9.43 -1.53 6.96
N TYR A 220 -9.17 -2.68 6.34
CA TYR A 220 -9.65 -2.98 4.99
C TYR A 220 -11.15 -3.27 4.95
N LYS A 221 -11.77 -3.64 6.08
CA LYS A 221 -13.21 -3.85 6.16
C LYS A 221 -13.90 -2.50 6.18
N THR A 222 -14.76 -2.26 5.21
CA THR A 222 -15.49 -1.00 5.05
C THR A 222 -16.99 -1.27 4.94
N ARG A 223 -17.79 -0.28 5.33
CA ARG A 223 -19.25 -0.29 5.13
C ARG A 223 -19.67 0.33 3.80
N TYR A 224 -18.83 1.18 3.22
CA TYR A 224 -19.09 1.90 1.97
C TYR A 224 -17.89 1.76 1.04
N LEU A 225 -18.13 1.77 -0.27
CA LEU A 225 -17.08 1.92 -1.27
C LEU A 225 -16.35 3.25 -1.03
N ARG A 226 -15.03 3.22 -1.24
CA ARG A 226 -14.16 4.39 -1.11
C ARG A 226 -13.60 4.74 -2.49
N VAL A 227 -13.15 5.98 -2.64
CA VAL A 227 -12.36 6.43 -3.82
C VAL A 227 -11.24 5.45 -4.15
N SER A 228 -10.53 4.93 -3.14
CA SER A 228 -9.43 3.98 -3.35
C SER A 228 -9.84 2.60 -3.87
N ASP A 229 -11.10 2.22 -3.71
CA ASP A 229 -11.64 0.96 -4.21
C ASP A 229 -11.96 1.05 -5.72
N LEU A 230 -12.25 2.27 -6.23
CA LEU A 230 -12.61 2.50 -7.64
C LEU A 230 -11.41 2.66 -8.58
N LYS A 231 -10.19 2.77 -8.05
CA LYS A 231 -8.96 2.98 -8.86
C LYS A 231 -8.45 1.71 -9.54
N ASP A 232 -8.82 0.52 -9.03
CA ASP A 232 -8.27 -0.77 -9.45
C ASP A 232 -9.32 -1.88 -9.37
N TYR A 233 -9.45 -2.66 -10.44
CA TYR A 233 -10.45 -3.71 -10.54
C TYR A 233 -10.30 -4.78 -9.45
N ARG A 234 -9.07 -5.16 -9.09
CA ARG A 234 -8.84 -6.20 -8.07
C ARG A 234 -9.31 -5.72 -6.70
N LYS A 235 -9.06 -4.45 -6.36
CA LYS A 235 -9.59 -3.84 -5.12
C LYS A 235 -11.10 -3.75 -5.15
N PHE A 236 -11.68 -3.23 -6.23
CA PHE A 236 -13.13 -3.15 -6.41
C PHE A 236 -13.79 -4.52 -6.21
N LYS A 237 -13.33 -5.54 -6.96
CA LYS A 237 -13.80 -6.93 -6.87
C LYS A 237 -13.73 -7.47 -5.43
N GLN A 238 -12.61 -7.26 -4.75
CA GLN A 238 -12.42 -7.74 -3.38
C GLN A 238 -13.43 -7.11 -2.41
N VAL A 239 -13.69 -5.81 -2.56
CA VAL A 239 -14.58 -5.07 -1.67
C VAL A 239 -16.04 -5.40 -1.98
N ILE A 240 -16.47 -5.32 -3.25
CA ILE A 240 -17.88 -5.52 -3.62
C ILE A 240 -18.37 -6.93 -3.27
N SER A 241 -17.48 -7.93 -3.34
CA SER A 241 -17.80 -9.32 -2.96
C SER A 241 -18.10 -9.50 -1.47
N LYS A 242 -17.63 -8.60 -0.59
CA LYS A 242 -17.67 -8.75 0.87
C LYS A 242 -18.35 -7.62 1.61
N ILE A 243 -18.58 -6.48 0.97
CA ILE A 243 -19.07 -5.26 1.63
C ILE A 243 -20.44 -5.47 2.27
N ALA A 244 -21.35 -6.20 1.62
CA ALA A 244 -22.66 -6.55 2.18
C ALA A 244 -22.56 -7.38 3.47
N GLU A 245 -21.61 -8.32 3.54
CA GLU A 245 -21.31 -9.10 4.75
C GLU A 245 -20.70 -8.19 5.83
N TRP A 246 -19.71 -7.37 5.46
CA TRP A 246 -19.01 -6.48 6.40
C TRP A 246 -19.94 -5.46 7.06
N ARG A 247 -20.98 -4.99 6.35
CA ARG A 247 -22.00 -4.09 6.90
C ARG A 247 -22.79 -4.70 8.07
N LYS A 248 -22.96 -6.04 8.08
CA LYS A 248 -23.68 -6.77 9.12
C LYS A 248 -22.79 -7.19 10.29
N LEU A 249 -21.46 -7.15 10.13
CA LEU A 249 -20.51 -7.62 11.14
C LEU A 249 -20.15 -6.50 12.13
N LYS A 250 -20.14 -6.85 13.42
CA LYS A 250 -19.48 -6.02 14.44
C LYS A 250 -17.98 -5.91 14.12
N ILE A 251 -17.44 -4.69 14.06
CA ILE A 251 -16.00 -4.48 13.89
C ILE A 251 -15.27 -5.08 15.08
N ARG A 252 -14.32 -5.97 14.79
CA ARG A 252 -13.40 -6.52 15.79
C ARG A 252 -12.13 -5.67 15.82
N PRO A 253 -11.57 -5.40 17.01
CA PRO A 253 -10.30 -4.71 17.12
C PRO A 253 -9.19 -5.46 16.36
N ILE A 254 -8.35 -4.68 15.70
CA ILE A 254 -7.09 -5.13 15.12
C ILE A 254 -6.16 -5.48 16.28
N ARG A 255 -5.59 -6.69 16.24
CA ARG A 255 -4.76 -7.24 17.33
C ARG A 255 -3.27 -6.98 17.18
N SER A 256 -2.85 -6.45 16.03
CA SER A 256 -1.45 -6.24 15.71
C SER A 256 -1.27 -4.99 14.84
N ALA A 257 -0.26 -4.20 15.15
CA ALA A 257 0.16 -3.06 14.35
C ALA A 257 1.37 -3.42 13.49
N PRO A 258 1.51 -2.84 12.28
CA PRO A 258 2.75 -2.96 11.50
C PRO A 258 3.92 -2.31 12.25
N VAL A 259 5.14 -2.69 11.88
CA VAL A 259 6.38 -2.01 12.32
C VAL A 259 7.32 -1.83 11.13
N GLY A 260 8.36 -1.01 11.29
CA GLY A 260 9.32 -0.70 10.23
C GLY A 260 8.73 0.24 9.17
N VAL A 261 9.09 0.04 7.89
CA VAL A 261 8.74 0.98 6.80
C VAL A 261 7.23 1.21 6.64
N ILE A 262 6.40 0.21 6.96
CA ILE A 262 4.94 0.34 6.89
C ILE A 262 4.43 1.23 8.04
N GLU A 263 4.94 1.04 9.25
CA GLU A 263 4.64 1.92 10.38
C GLU A 263 5.12 3.34 10.12
N ILE A 264 6.35 3.52 9.61
CA ILE A 264 6.89 4.83 9.23
C ILE A 264 5.96 5.50 8.22
N GLY A 265 5.45 4.78 7.21
CA GLY A 265 4.49 5.32 6.25
C GLY A 265 3.22 5.86 6.94
N HIS A 266 2.56 5.05 7.76
CA HIS A 266 1.33 5.47 8.45
C HIS A 266 1.56 6.59 9.47
N ALA A 267 2.67 6.54 10.20
CA ALA A 267 3.07 7.59 11.11
C ALA A 267 3.41 8.88 10.34
N PHE A 268 3.99 8.79 9.14
CA PHE A 268 4.28 9.98 8.33
C PHE A 268 2.99 10.63 7.82
N ASP A 269 1.98 9.84 7.44
CA ASP A 269 0.66 10.37 7.08
C ASP A 269 0.01 11.10 8.27
N GLU A 270 0.09 10.53 9.48
CA GLU A 270 -0.39 11.19 10.72
C GLU A 270 0.40 12.46 11.05
N PHE A 271 1.72 12.41 10.90
CA PHE A 271 2.62 13.54 11.09
C PHE A 271 2.22 14.71 10.18
N LEU A 272 2.07 14.46 8.88
CA LEU A 272 1.65 15.48 7.93
C LEU A 272 0.26 16.01 8.29
N SER A 273 -0.73 15.13 8.54
CA SER A 273 -2.08 15.56 8.89
C SER A 273 -2.12 16.44 10.15
N SER A 274 -1.35 16.09 11.17
CA SER A 274 -1.28 16.86 12.42
C SER A 274 -0.63 18.23 12.22
N ASN A 275 0.46 18.29 11.46
CA ASN A 275 1.15 19.56 11.19
C ASN A 275 0.34 20.45 10.24
N PHE A 276 -0.28 19.88 9.22
CA PHE A 276 -1.14 20.58 8.25
C PHE A 276 -2.39 21.19 8.89
N LYS A 277 -3.01 20.50 9.86
CA LYS A 277 -4.12 21.08 10.65
C LYS A 277 -3.73 22.28 11.50
N ASN A 278 -2.45 22.38 11.84
CA ASN A 278 -1.91 23.47 12.67
C ASN A 278 -1.28 24.59 11.83
N ILE A 279 -1.36 24.51 10.50
CA ILE A 279 -0.96 25.62 9.63
C ILE A 279 -1.90 26.79 9.87
N SER A 280 -1.34 27.92 10.29
CA SER A 280 -2.04 29.20 10.38
C SER A 280 -1.64 30.03 9.15
N SER A 281 -2.43 29.96 8.09
CA SER A 281 -2.29 30.76 6.86
C SER A 281 -3.69 31.13 6.37
N ASP A 282 -3.80 32.28 5.72
CA ASP A 282 -5.04 32.72 5.07
C ASP A 282 -5.29 31.95 3.76
N ASP A 283 -4.24 31.41 3.15
CA ASP A 283 -4.26 30.71 1.88
C ASP A 283 -4.39 29.18 2.05
N TRP A 284 -3.78 28.62 3.10
CA TRP A 284 -3.83 27.17 3.39
C TRP A 284 -4.92 26.80 4.37
N SER A 285 -5.70 25.78 4.02
CA SER A 285 -6.71 25.20 4.89
C SER A 285 -6.79 23.68 4.75
N SER A 286 -7.56 23.04 5.63
CA SER A 286 -7.86 21.60 5.49
C SER A 286 -8.73 21.36 4.26
N GLY A 287 -8.50 20.26 3.55
CA GLY A 287 -9.32 19.91 2.40
C GLY A 287 -10.77 19.61 2.79
N GLU A 288 -11.69 19.97 1.91
CA GLU A 288 -13.12 19.74 2.11
C GLU A 288 -13.56 18.38 1.62
N ARG A 289 -14.59 17.82 2.27
CA ARG A 289 -15.16 16.55 1.82
C ARG A 289 -15.94 16.76 0.53
N ILE A 290 -15.63 15.93 -0.45
CA ILE A 290 -16.29 15.90 -1.75
C ILE A 290 -17.08 14.61 -1.93
N TRP A 291 -18.13 14.70 -2.75
CA TRP A 291 -18.98 13.57 -3.13
C TRP A 291 -18.97 13.43 -4.64
N PHE A 292 -18.77 12.21 -5.11
CA PHE A 292 -18.74 11.89 -6.53
C PHE A 292 -19.76 10.79 -6.83
N GLU A 293 -20.66 11.07 -7.77
CA GLU A 293 -21.58 10.11 -8.34
C GLU A 293 -20.91 9.33 -9.48
N CYS A 294 -20.58 8.06 -9.24
CA CYS A 294 -20.12 7.15 -10.29
C CYS A 294 -21.34 6.56 -11.00
N LYS A 295 -21.76 7.19 -12.10
CA LYS A 295 -22.96 6.82 -12.86
C LYS A 295 -22.85 5.41 -13.46
N GLU A 296 -21.69 5.05 -13.97
CA GLU A 296 -21.41 3.73 -14.57
C GLU A 296 -21.64 2.59 -13.55
N LEU A 297 -21.23 2.83 -12.31
CA LEU A 297 -21.39 1.88 -11.22
C LEU A 297 -22.64 2.15 -10.39
N GLY A 298 -23.44 3.18 -10.67
CA GLY A 298 -24.64 3.56 -9.92
C GLY A 298 -24.38 3.70 -8.41
N VAL A 299 -23.25 4.29 -8.01
CA VAL A 299 -22.86 4.46 -6.60
C VAL A 299 -22.28 5.84 -6.36
N THR A 300 -22.52 6.37 -5.17
CA THR A 300 -21.87 7.59 -4.69
C THR A 300 -20.73 7.24 -3.75
N VAL A 301 -19.56 7.85 -3.95
CA VAL A 301 -18.41 7.72 -3.05
C VAL A 301 -17.98 9.09 -2.55
N SER A 302 -17.46 9.15 -1.33
CA SER A 302 -16.83 10.37 -0.82
C SER A 302 -15.32 10.22 -0.69
N GLY A 303 -14.65 11.36 -0.84
CA GLY A 303 -13.24 11.57 -0.59
C GLY A 303 -13.02 12.88 0.14
N THR A 304 -11.83 13.04 0.69
CA THR A 304 -11.39 14.31 1.29
C THR A 304 -9.96 14.49 0.81
N PRO A 305 -9.67 15.49 -0.04
CA PRO A 305 -8.32 15.96 -0.29
C PRO A 305 -7.64 16.33 1.03
N ASP A 306 -6.33 16.16 1.13
CA ASP A 306 -5.62 16.39 2.38
C ASP A 306 -5.64 17.87 2.80
N LEU A 307 -5.55 18.78 1.83
CA LEU A 307 -5.37 20.22 2.01
C LEU A 307 -6.18 21.01 0.97
N SER A 308 -6.27 22.32 1.17
CA SER A 308 -6.71 23.28 0.16
C SER A 308 -5.79 24.51 0.18
N PHE A 309 -5.49 25.04 -1.00
CA PHE A 309 -4.75 26.29 -1.20
C PHE A 309 -5.63 27.26 -1.99
N GLN A 310 -6.07 28.36 -1.37
CA GLN A 310 -6.98 29.34 -1.99
C GLN A 310 -8.24 28.70 -2.62
N GLY A 311 -8.79 27.67 -1.96
CA GLY A 311 -9.94 26.91 -2.46
C GLY A 311 -9.60 25.81 -3.47
N ILE A 312 -8.36 25.73 -3.97
CA ILE A 312 -7.90 24.66 -4.86
C ILE A 312 -7.56 23.42 -4.01
N PRO A 313 -8.16 22.25 -4.29
CA PRO A 313 -7.83 21.02 -3.57
C PRO A 313 -6.37 20.64 -3.71
N VAL A 314 -5.80 20.07 -2.65
CA VAL A 314 -4.43 19.58 -2.63
C VAL A 314 -4.40 18.17 -2.07
N GLU A 315 -3.95 17.21 -2.87
CA GLU A 315 -3.76 15.82 -2.43
C GLU A 315 -2.28 15.53 -2.20
N THR A 316 -1.96 14.88 -1.08
CA THR A 316 -0.57 14.59 -0.72
C THR A 316 -0.19 13.15 -1.08
N LYS A 317 1.03 12.98 -1.58
CA LYS A 317 1.66 11.68 -1.78
C LYS A 317 3.11 11.71 -1.33
N THR A 318 3.50 10.68 -0.59
CA THR A 318 4.87 10.52 -0.15
C THR A 318 5.63 9.53 -1.02
N LEU A 319 6.89 9.85 -1.28
CA LEU A 319 7.87 9.03 -1.97
C LEU A 319 9.03 8.72 -1.01
N LYS A 320 9.94 7.85 -1.43
CA LYS A 320 11.19 7.67 -0.70
C LYS A 320 12.13 8.83 -1.02
N LEU A 321 12.41 8.98 -2.31
CA LEU A 321 13.17 10.07 -2.95
C LEU A 321 12.48 10.40 -4.29
N PHE A 322 12.73 11.60 -4.82
CA PHE A 322 12.32 11.95 -6.17
C PHE A 322 13.19 11.26 -7.23
N PRO A 323 12.66 11.08 -8.46
CA PRO A 323 13.40 10.41 -9.53
C PRO A 323 14.67 11.14 -10.00
N PHE A 324 14.78 12.45 -9.81
CA PHE A 324 15.98 13.22 -10.18
C PHE A 324 17.07 13.17 -9.10
N GLU A 325 16.71 12.80 -7.86
CA GLU A 325 17.66 12.71 -6.74
C GLU A 325 18.51 11.43 -6.80
N VAL A 326 18.14 10.49 -7.67
CA VAL A 326 18.81 9.21 -7.84
C VAL A 326 18.90 8.84 -9.32
N GLU A 327 20.09 8.49 -9.78
CA GLU A 327 20.29 7.91 -11.12
C GLU A 327 19.90 6.42 -11.13
N ASP A 328 18.63 6.13 -10.81
CA ASP A 328 18.08 4.76 -10.80
C ASP A 328 16.85 4.67 -11.73
N GLU A 329 17.03 4.04 -12.90
CA GLU A 329 15.98 3.79 -13.89
C GLU A 329 14.76 3.05 -13.30
N ASN A 330 15.00 2.19 -12.30
CA ASN A 330 13.93 1.46 -11.63
C ASN A 330 13.10 2.41 -10.74
N GLN A 331 13.69 3.39 -10.06
CA GLN A 331 12.92 4.40 -9.32
C GLN A 331 12.08 5.27 -10.26
N GLN A 332 12.66 5.71 -11.38
CA GLN A 332 11.91 6.47 -12.39
C GLN A 332 10.71 5.68 -12.93
N SER A 333 10.90 4.38 -13.19
CA SER A 333 9.86 3.49 -13.68
C SER A 333 8.77 3.22 -12.63
N ILE A 334 9.16 3.06 -11.36
CA ILE A 334 8.21 2.93 -10.23
C ILE A 334 7.41 4.22 -10.08
N PHE A 335 8.03 5.39 -10.20
CA PHE A 335 7.35 6.68 -10.11
C PHE A 335 6.32 6.85 -11.23
N ARG A 336 6.71 6.65 -12.49
CA ARG A 336 5.79 6.67 -13.66
C ARG A 336 4.63 5.70 -13.48
N TYR A 337 4.92 4.49 -12.99
CA TYR A 337 3.89 3.48 -12.71
C TYR A 337 2.91 3.95 -11.62
N LYS A 338 3.41 4.44 -10.48
CA LYS A 338 2.57 4.95 -9.38
C LYS A 338 1.74 6.16 -9.81
N TRP A 339 2.32 7.05 -10.59
CA TRP A 339 1.61 8.19 -11.15
C TRP A 339 0.37 7.74 -11.92
N LYS A 340 0.59 6.91 -12.95
CA LYS A 340 -0.47 6.42 -13.86
C LYS A 340 -1.51 5.52 -13.18
N THR A 341 -1.09 4.69 -12.23
CA THR A 341 -1.98 3.67 -11.64
C THR A 341 -2.66 4.12 -10.35
N ASN A 342 -2.18 5.19 -9.72
CA ASN A 342 -2.64 5.59 -8.40
C ASN A 342 -2.89 7.09 -8.25
N TYR A 343 -1.93 7.94 -8.62
CA TYR A 343 -2.01 9.38 -8.35
C TYR A 343 -3.02 10.06 -9.26
N CYS A 344 -2.86 9.95 -10.59
CA CYS A 344 -3.77 10.59 -11.54
C CYS A 344 -5.21 10.07 -11.39
N LYS A 345 -5.39 8.78 -11.10
CA LYS A 345 -6.72 8.20 -10.85
C LYS A 345 -7.42 8.79 -9.62
N GLN A 346 -6.65 9.16 -8.59
CA GLN A 346 -7.21 9.77 -7.39
C GLN A 346 -7.57 11.23 -7.62
N VAL A 347 -6.67 11.98 -8.28
CA VAL A 347 -6.93 13.36 -8.72
C VAL A 347 -8.18 13.43 -9.57
N ALA A 348 -8.24 12.60 -10.61
CA ALA A 348 -9.37 12.48 -11.51
C ALA A 348 -10.70 12.27 -10.76
N LEU A 349 -10.74 11.32 -9.81
CA LEU A 349 -11.93 11.10 -8.97
C LEU A 349 -12.30 12.32 -8.11
N TYR A 350 -11.31 13.04 -7.59
CA TYR A 350 -11.57 14.20 -6.77
C TYR A 350 -12.11 15.38 -7.59
N LEU A 351 -11.57 15.59 -8.79
CA LEU A 351 -12.04 16.62 -9.73
C LEU A 351 -13.46 16.39 -10.23
N GLN A 352 -14.00 15.18 -10.13
CA GLN A 352 -15.43 14.97 -10.42
C GLN A 352 -16.34 15.37 -9.26
N GLY A 353 -15.79 15.51 -8.04
CA GLY A 353 -16.53 15.87 -6.84
C GLY A 353 -16.32 17.30 -6.38
N CYS A 354 -15.30 18.00 -6.91
CA CYS A 354 -15.14 19.45 -6.79
C CYS A 354 -15.37 20.08 -8.16
N GLU A 355 -16.12 21.17 -8.25
CA GLU A 355 -16.42 21.86 -9.52
C GLU A 355 -15.20 22.64 -10.06
N MET A 356 -14.08 21.94 -10.25
CA MET A 356 -12.80 22.49 -10.70
C MET A 356 -12.20 21.63 -11.80
N ASP A 357 -11.56 22.28 -12.78
CA ASP A 357 -10.91 21.59 -13.91
C ASP A 357 -9.56 20.96 -13.51
N TRP A 358 -8.98 21.39 -12.39
CA TRP A 358 -7.70 20.94 -11.91
C TRP A 358 -7.50 21.14 -10.41
N MET A 359 -6.50 20.43 -9.87
CA MET A 359 -6.10 20.51 -8.47
C MET A 359 -4.58 20.35 -8.33
N LEU A 360 -4.05 20.54 -7.13
CA LEU A 360 -2.63 20.37 -6.85
C LEU A 360 -2.34 18.97 -6.28
N LEU A 361 -1.27 18.36 -6.77
CA LEU A 361 -0.69 17.15 -6.19
C LEU A 361 0.60 17.53 -5.46
N LEU A 362 0.56 17.48 -4.13
CA LEU A 362 1.72 17.68 -3.27
C LEU A 362 2.52 16.37 -3.18
N LEU A 363 3.74 16.37 -3.71
CA LEU A 363 4.66 15.24 -3.60
C LEU A 363 5.76 15.56 -2.59
N ILE A 364 6.02 14.64 -1.65
CA ILE A 364 7.03 14.81 -0.60
C ILE A 364 8.03 13.66 -0.62
N SER A 365 9.33 13.99 -0.62
CA SER A 365 10.43 13.05 -0.40
C SER A 365 10.68 12.83 1.09
N ARG A 366 10.50 11.60 1.57
CA ARG A 366 10.67 11.25 3.00
C ARG A 366 12.13 11.14 3.44
N GLU A 367 13.09 11.15 2.52
CA GLU A 367 14.52 11.05 2.88
C GLU A 367 15.28 12.36 2.73
N SER A 368 14.82 13.27 1.87
CA SER A 368 15.51 14.55 1.64
C SER A 368 14.75 15.77 2.14
N GLY A 369 13.46 15.66 2.49
CA GLY A 369 12.65 16.84 2.84
C GLY A 369 12.26 17.71 1.65
N LYS A 370 12.72 17.36 0.43
CA LYS A 370 12.29 18.04 -0.80
C LYS A 370 10.81 17.75 -1.07
N PHE A 371 10.10 18.75 -1.58
CA PHE A 371 8.72 18.59 -2.01
C PHE A 371 8.39 19.44 -3.24
N THR A 372 7.28 19.12 -3.91
CA THR A 372 6.79 19.88 -5.06
C THR A 372 5.27 19.86 -5.12
N LEU A 373 4.66 20.87 -5.74
CA LEU A 373 3.24 20.92 -6.06
C LEU A 373 3.08 20.89 -7.57
N VAL A 374 2.30 19.92 -8.05
CA VAL A 374 2.06 19.73 -9.47
C VAL A 374 0.60 20.06 -9.79
N PRO A 375 0.30 20.95 -10.74
CA PRO A 375 -1.06 21.12 -11.24
C PRO A 375 -1.45 19.91 -12.09
N VAL A 376 -2.56 19.26 -11.73
CA VAL A 376 -3.02 18.01 -12.37
C VAL A 376 -4.53 18.08 -12.64
N ASN A 377 -4.95 17.67 -13.85
CA ASN A 377 -6.34 17.59 -14.27
C ASN A 377 -6.91 16.16 -14.21
N ASP A 378 -8.12 16.00 -14.76
CA ASP A 378 -8.88 14.76 -14.70
C ASP A 378 -8.65 13.82 -15.89
N GLU A 379 -7.54 13.95 -16.65
CA GLU A 379 -7.28 13.18 -17.88
C GLU A 379 -7.43 11.65 -17.72
N ALA A 380 -7.22 11.10 -16.52
CA ALA A 380 -7.42 9.68 -16.25
C ALA A 380 -8.90 9.22 -16.25
N MET A 381 -9.87 10.15 -16.19
CA MET A 381 -11.30 9.86 -16.00
C MET A 381 -11.91 9.08 -17.16
N GLU A 382 -11.60 9.44 -18.40
CA GLU A 382 -12.19 8.79 -19.58
C GLU A 382 -11.93 7.29 -19.55
N LYS A 383 -10.67 6.91 -19.33
CA LYS A 383 -10.28 5.51 -19.18
C LYS A 383 -10.93 4.85 -17.97
N MET A 384 -11.03 5.54 -16.84
CA MET A 384 -11.66 4.98 -15.64
C MET A 384 -13.15 4.69 -15.85
N ARG A 385 -13.88 5.57 -16.54
CA ARG A 385 -15.28 5.34 -16.90
C ARG A 385 -15.43 4.15 -17.85
N ALA A 386 -14.54 4.00 -18.83
CA ALA A 386 -14.51 2.83 -19.71
C ALA A 386 -14.27 1.53 -18.91
N ASP A 387 -13.29 1.52 -18.00
CA ASP A 387 -13.01 0.40 -17.09
C ASP A 387 -14.27 0.08 -16.24
N TRP A 388 -14.93 1.09 -15.66
CA TRP A 388 -16.12 0.90 -14.83
C TRP A 388 -17.32 0.34 -15.59
N ASN A 389 -17.53 0.76 -16.83
CA ASN A 389 -18.56 0.18 -17.69
C ASN A 389 -18.29 -1.31 -17.92
N GLU A 390 -17.03 -1.71 -18.11
CA GLU A 390 -16.67 -3.13 -18.20
C GLU A 390 -16.94 -3.86 -16.87
N TRP A 391 -16.58 -3.25 -15.74
CA TRP A 391 -16.76 -3.86 -14.41
C TRP A 391 -18.24 -4.05 -14.07
N ALA A 392 -19.09 -3.08 -14.40
CA ALA A 392 -20.54 -3.13 -14.18
C ALA A 392 -21.20 -4.28 -14.95
N ASN A 393 -20.71 -4.56 -16.16
CA ASN A 393 -21.23 -5.60 -17.05
C ASN A 393 -20.64 -7.00 -16.78
N ASN A 394 -19.74 -7.12 -15.81
CA ASN A 394 -19.15 -8.40 -15.45
C ASN A 394 -20.15 -9.26 -14.66
N LYS A 395 -20.62 -10.36 -15.29
CA LYS A 395 -21.61 -11.30 -14.72
C LYS A 395 -21.23 -11.88 -13.35
N GLU A 396 -19.94 -11.97 -13.02
CA GLU A 396 -19.48 -12.53 -11.73
C GLU A 396 -19.82 -11.59 -10.55
N HIS A 397 -19.93 -10.29 -10.79
CA HIS A 397 -20.01 -9.27 -9.73
C HIS A 397 -21.18 -8.29 -9.86
N SER A 398 -21.90 -8.30 -10.98
CA SER A 398 -23.09 -7.46 -11.18
C SER A 398 -24.13 -7.65 -10.07
N THR A 399 -24.44 -8.89 -9.71
CA THR A 399 -25.38 -9.20 -8.60
C THR A 399 -24.89 -8.65 -7.26
N LYS A 400 -23.57 -8.65 -7.00
CA LYS A 400 -23.01 -8.10 -5.77
C LYS A 400 -23.06 -6.58 -5.74
N LEU A 401 -22.89 -5.95 -6.90
CA LEU A 401 -23.05 -4.51 -7.05
C LEU A 401 -24.51 -4.09 -6.84
N GLU A 402 -25.48 -4.82 -7.42
CA GLU A 402 -26.92 -4.61 -7.19
C GLU A 402 -27.31 -4.77 -5.71
N GLU A 403 -26.82 -5.83 -5.05
CA GLU A 403 -27.02 -6.06 -3.61
C GLU A 403 -26.51 -4.86 -2.81
N TYR A 404 -25.32 -4.34 -3.13
CA TYR A 404 -24.75 -3.18 -2.48
C TYR A 404 -25.57 -1.89 -2.73
N ARG A 405 -26.01 -1.64 -3.97
CA ARG A 405 -26.84 -0.47 -4.31
C ARG A 405 -28.15 -0.46 -3.51
N LYS A 406 -28.84 -1.60 -3.46
CA LYS A 406 -30.07 -1.76 -2.66
C LYS A 406 -29.84 -1.48 -1.18
N LEU A 407 -28.73 -1.97 -0.63
CA LEU A 407 -28.36 -1.73 0.77
C LEU A 407 -28.03 -0.27 1.09
N ILE A 408 -27.58 0.53 0.12
CA ILE A 408 -27.37 1.98 0.33
C ILE A 408 -28.71 2.70 0.24
N SER A 409 -29.51 2.42 -0.79
CA SER A 409 -30.80 3.10 -0.97
C SER A 409 -31.74 2.88 0.21
N GLU A 410 -31.71 1.70 0.84
CA GLU A 410 -32.50 1.42 2.05
C GLU A 410 -32.02 2.22 3.28
N GLU A 411 -30.72 2.51 3.40
CA GLU A 411 -30.19 3.34 4.48
C GLU A 411 -30.53 4.83 4.27
N GLU A 412 -30.48 5.33 3.03
CA GLU A 412 -30.82 6.72 2.70
C GLU A 412 -32.31 7.04 2.91
N VAL A 413 -33.20 6.06 2.75
CA VAL A 413 -34.64 6.23 3.03
C VAL A 413 -34.95 6.16 4.53
N ALA A 414 -34.07 5.52 5.32
CA ALA A 414 -34.26 5.34 6.76
C ALA A 414 -33.61 6.44 7.62
N SER A 415 -32.70 7.23 7.05
CA SER A 415 -32.04 8.40 7.65
C SER A 415 -32.80 9.68 7.35
#